data_AF-A0A5C7PM42-F1
#
_entry.id   AF-A0A5C7PM42-F1
#
_cell.length_a   1.000
_cell.length_b   1.000
_cell.length_c   1.000
_cell.angle_alpha   90.00
_cell.angle_beta   90.00
_cell.angle_gamma   90.00
#
_symmetry.space_group_name_H-M   'P 1'
#
loop_
_entity.id
_entity.type
_entity.pdbx_description
1 polymer ?
#
loop_
_entity_poly.entity_id
_entity_poly.type
_entity_poly.pdbx_seq_one_letter_code
_entity_poly.pdbx_strand_id
1 'polypeptide(L)' 'MTMATDEAAQTNEQEKPRGIPCPRCGCCHHATRNTVPLSNGAIRRYRICRHCGKVFPTREDRG' A
#
# COMPACT_ATOMS: atom_id res chain seq x y z
N MET A 1 -14.63 46.35 7.77
CA MET A 1 -13.58 45.93 6.82
C MET A 1 -12.37 45.53 7.63
N THR A 2 -12.09 44.23 7.73
CA THR A 2 -10.77 43.58 7.97
C THR A 2 -11.07 42.11 8.26
N MET A 3 -10.99 41.26 7.23
CA MET A 3 -10.92 39.82 7.43
C MET A 3 -9.45 39.49 7.65
N ALA A 4 -9.11 39.05 8.86
CA ALA A 4 -7.84 38.40 9.14
C ALA A 4 -7.90 36.97 8.57
N THR A 5 -7.02 36.66 7.62
CA THR A 5 -6.83 35.29 7.13
C THR A 5 -5.72 34.65 7.93
N ASP A 6 -6.10 33.72 8.80
CA ASP A 6 -5.21 32.77 9.47
C ASP A 6 -4.70 31.76 8.42
N GLU A 7 -3.52 32.04 7.84
CA GLU A 7 -2.81 31.10 6.96
C GLU A 7 -2.05 30.09 7.81
N ALA A 8 -2.75 29.03 8.22
CA ALA A 8 -2.13 27.89 8.89
C ALA A 8 -1.27 27.11 7.88
N ALA A 9 0.05 27.23 8.05
CA ALA A 9 1.08 26.53 7.30
C ALA A 9 0.88 25.00 7.37
N GLN A 10 0.59 24.39 6.22
CA GLN A 10 0.51 22.95 6.07
C GLN A 10 1.92 22.37 6.07
N THR A 11 2.30 21.73 7.17
CA THR A 11 3.53 20.93 7.27
C THR A 11 3.39 19.72 6.35
N ASN A 12 4.18 19.72 5.28
CA ASN A 12 4.34 18.61 4.35
C ASN A 12 5.08 17.46 5.07
N GLU A 13 4.38 16.76 5.95
CA GLU A 13 4.81 15.48 6.48
C GLU A 13 4.95 14.54 5.29
N GLN A 14 6.19 14.28 4.88
CA GLN A 14 6.54 13.40 3.77
C GLN A 14 5.73 12.11 3.86
N GLU A 15 4.67 12.02 3.05
CA GLU A 15 3.73 10.91 3.10
C GLU A 15 4.49 9.63 2.80
N LYS A 16 4.70 8.79 3.83
CA LYS A 16 5.22 7.44 3.64
C LYS A 16 4.35 6.77 2.56
N PRO A 17 4.95 6.13 1.54
CA PRO A 17 4.20 5.54 0.44
C PRO A 17 3.18 4.56 1.03
N ARG A 18 1.89 4.88 0.84
CA ARG A 18 0.81 4.05 1.36
C ARG A 18 0.74 2.77 0.53
N GLY A 19 0.99 1.62 1.17
CA GLY A 19 0.79 0.30 0.58
C GLY A 19 2.06 -0.54 0.43
N ILE A 20 1.90 -1.70 -0.21
CA ILE A 20 2.97 -2.69 -0.38
C ILE A 20 3.66 -2.44 -1.74
N PRO A 21 4.97 -2.11 -1.76
CA PRO A 21 5.68 -1.81 -3.00
C PRO A 21 5.87 -3.07 -3.85
N CYS A 22 5.69 -2.94 -5.16
CA CYS A 22 6.00 -4.00 -6.10
C CYS A 22 7.52 -4.25 -6.10
N PRO A 23 7.99 -5.51 -5.94
CA PRO A 23 9.42 -5.81 -5.89
C PRO A 23 10.15 -5.59 -7.22
N ARG A 24 9.42 -5.36 -8.32
CA ARG A 24 10.00 -5.11 -9.64
C ARG A 24 10.09 -3.63 -9.99
N CYS A 25 9.03 -2.86 -9.74
CA CYS A 25 8.94 -1.47 -10.21
C CYS A 25 8.67 -0.45 -9.08
N GLY A 26 8.63 -0.87 -7.82
CA GLY A 26 8.44 0.01 -6.66
C GLY A 26 7.04 0.61 -6.49
N CYS A 27 6.19 0.61 -7.52
CA CYS A 27 4.84 1.16 -7.39
C CYS A 27 4.00 0.38 -6.37
N CYS A 28 3.06 1.05 -5.71
CA CYS A 28 2.17 0.44 -4.71
C CYS A 28 0.82 -0.02 -5.30
N HIS A 29 0.68 -0.06 -6.63
CA HIS A 29 -0.58 -0.39 -7.32
C HIS A 29 -0.64 -1.87 -7.72
N HIS A 30 -1.51 -2.62 -7.06
CA HIS A 30 -1.69 -4.05 -7.33
C HIS A 30 -3.13 -4.50 -7.08
N ALA A 31 -3.55 -5.55 -7.78
CA ALA A 31 -4.81 -6.27 -7.50
C ALA A 31 -4.52 -7.58 -6.78
N THR A 32 -5.44 -8.04 -5.93
CA THR A 32 -5.39 -9.40 -5.38
C THR A 32 -5.70 -10.39 -6.50
N ARG A 33 -4.79 -11.34 -6.72
CA ARG A 33 -4.95 -12.41 -7.70
C ARG A 33 -5.54 -13.65 -7.04
N ASN A 34 -4.93 -14.11 -5.95
CA ASN A 34 -5.36 -15.30 -5.20
C ASN A 34 -5.10 -15.09 -3.71
N THR A 35 -5.94 -15.70 -2.88
CA THR A 35 -5.75 -15.78 -1.44
C THR A 35 -5.62 -17.24 -1.04
N VAL A 36 -4.55 -17.59 -0.34
CA VAL A 36 -4.26 -18.94 0.12
C VAL A 36 -4.22 -18.92 1.66
N PRO A 37 -5.17 -19.57 2.34
CA PRO A 37 -5.06 -19.81 3.77
C PRO A 37 -3.90 -20.78 4.03
N LEU A 38 -3.15 -20.53 5.10
CA LEU A 38 -2.05 -21.40 5.54
C LEU A 38 -2.49 -22.20 6.77
N SER A 39 -1.91 -23.38 6.96
CA SER A 39 -2.25 -24.30 8.07
C SER A 39 -2.01 -23.72 9.46
N ASN A 40 -1.13 -22.73 9.58
CA ASN A 40 -0.87 -21.99 10.83
C ASN A 40 -1.84 -20.83 11.08
N GLY A 41 -2.95 -20.74 10.33
CA GLY A 41 -3.93 -19.67 10.46
C GLY A 41 -3.53 -18.33 9.83
N ALA A 42 -2.33 -18.23 9.23
CA ALA A 42 -1.90 -17.08 8.45
C ALA A 42 -2.51 -17.08 7.05
N ILE A 43 -2.41 -15.95 6.35
CA ILE A 43 -2.94 -15.79 4.99
C ILE A 43 -1.79 -15.37 4.06
N ARG A 44 -1.64 -16.07 2.94
CA ARG A 44 -0.78 -15.65 1.83
C ARG A 44 -1.64 -15.11 0.70
N ARG A 45 -1.46 -13.84 0.34
CA ARG A 45 -2.14 -13.23 -0.81
C ARG A 45 -1.17 -13.06 -1.96
N TYR A 46 -1.47 -13.62 -3.11
CA TYR A 46 -0.76 -13.31 -4.34
C TYR A 46 -1.37 -12.06 -4.96
N ARG A 47 -0.52 -11.09 -5.26
CA ARG A 47 -0.89 -9.80 -5.83
C ARG A 47 -0.28 -9.68 -7.23
N ILE A 48 -1.00 -9.02 -8.14
CA ILE A 48 -0.50 -8.67 -9.47
C ILE A 48 -0.32 -7.16 -9.56
N CYS A 49 0.90 -6.72 -9.87
CA CYS A 49 1.20 -5.31 -10.09
C CYS A 49 0.46 -4.82 -11.35
N ARG A 50 -0.32 -3.74 -11.21
CA ARG A 50 -1.06 -3.15 -12.34
C ARG A 50 -0.17 -2.40 -13.32
N HIS A 51 1.01 -1.97 -12.87
CA HIS A 51 1.96 -1.24 -13.69
C HIS A 51 2.85 -2.15 -14.54
N CYS A 52 3.46 -3.19 -13.95
CA CYS A 52 4.43 -4.06 -14.64
C CYS A 52 3.98 -5.53 -14.79
N GLY A 53 2.78 -5.89 -14.33
CA GLY A 53 2.24 -7.25 -14.42
C GLY A 53 2.90 -8.28 -13.48
N LYS A 54 3.91 -7.89 -12.68
CA LYS A 54 4.59 -8.83 -11.77
C LYS A 54 3.63 -9.40 -10.74
N VAL A 55 3.58 -10.73 -10.65
CA VAL A 55 2.91 -11.46 -9.56
C VAL A 55 3.87 -11.65 -8.39
N PHE A 56 3.44 -11.31 -7.17
CA PHE A 56 4.24 -11.46 -5.95
C PHE A 56 3.35 -11.77 -4.73
N PRO A 57 3.83 -12.58 -3.77
CA PRO A 57 3.09 -12.90 -2.56
C PRO A 57 3.28 -11.82 -1.48
N THR A 58 2.25 -11.64 -0.65
CA THR A 58 2.30 -10.90 0.61
C THR A 58 1.76 -11.81 1.72
N ARG A 59 2.43 -11.82 2.87
CA ARG A 59 2.01 -12.58 4.05
C ARG A 59 1.31 -11.64 5.01
N GLU A 60 0.15 -12.07 5.49
CA GLU A 60 -0.56 -11.44 6.58
C GLU A 60 -0.63 -12.47 7.71
N ASP A 61 0.01 -12.14 8.82
CA ASP A 61 -0.06 -12.95 10.02
C ASP A 61 -1.31 -12.57 10.82
N ARG A 62 -2.03 -13.57 11.31
CA ARG A 62 -2.95 -13.35 12.42
C ARG A 62 -2.06 -13.13 13.65
N GLY A 63 -1.95 -11.87 14.09
CA GLY A 63 -1.39 -11.56 15.39
C GLY A 63 -2.16 -12.25 16.50
#